data_AF-A0A257WW22-F1
#
_entry.id   AF-A0A257WW22-F1
#
_cell.length_a   1.000
_cell.length_b   1.000
_cell.length_c   1.000
_cell.angle_alpha   90.00
_cell.angle_beta   90.00
_cell.angle_gamma   90.00
#
_symmetry.space_group_name_H-M   'P 1'
#
loop_
_entity.id
_entity.type
_entity.pdbx_description
1 polymer ?
#
loop_
_entity_poly.entity_id
_entity_poly.type
_entity_poly.pdbx_seq_one_letter_code
_entity_poly.pdbx_strand_id
1 'polypeptide(L)'
;RNALLFNAGIKAVRDAGAGAKIKPRVMLHIAQPENVEPWFAAAAKAGVTDFDLVGISYYSKWSKRTMGQLGETINRMRHLYPADVVVVETAYPFSPEGVDASPDLLGVDSLIPGYPATPAGQKKYLTDLTQLVFAKGGVGVVYWEPSWVSTPCKTRWGTGSNWENAALFDFKGEALEGIQWLATPYVHPVDVEFRVPATAGEAQRFIDGDFLGGIGARAMTRDGAFWVYRTRLMPGAKVTAGTAATAQAV
;
A
#
# COMPACT_ATOMS: atom_id res chain seq x y z
N ARG A 1 24.93 11.10 1.79
CA ARG A 1 24.99 10.74 3.24
C ARG A 1 23.94 9.69 3.59
N ASN A 2 22.63 9.96 3.45
CA ASN A 2 21.57 9.01 3.86
C ASN A 2 21.61 7.67 3.10
N ALA A 3 21.92 7.68 1.80
CA ALA A 3 22.04 6.45 1.00
C ALA A 3 23.06 5.45 1.57
N LEU A 4 24.17 5.92 2.15
CA LEU A 4 25.16 5.04 2.79
C LEU A 4 24.57 4.32 4.00
N LEU A 5 23.73 5.00 4.79
CA LEU A 5 23.07 4.41 5.95
C LEU A 5 22.02 3.38 5.54
N PHE A 6 21.19 3.71 4.54
CA PHE A 6 20.22 2.76 4.01
C PHE A 6 20.91 1.51 3.46
N ASN A 7 21.92 1.67 2.61
CA ASN A 7 22.65 0.54 2.04
C ASN A 7 23.39 -0.28 3.10
N ALA A 8 23.90 0.33 4.16
CA ALA A 8 24.49 -0.40 5.29
C ALA A 8 23.43 -1.24 6.04
N GLY A 9 22.25 -0.68 6.31
CA GLY A 9 21.14 -1.40 6.94
C GLY A 9 20.62 -2.54 6.07
N ILE A 10 20.44 -2.29 4.77
CA ILE A 10 20.08 -3.31 3.79
C ILE A 10 21.10 -4.45 3.80
N LYS A 11 22.38 -4.12 3.67
CA LYS A 11 23.47 -5.11 3.69
C LYS A 11 23.44 -5.95 4.97
N ALA A 12 23.25 -5.33 6.12
CA ALA A 12 23.17 -6.07 7.39
C ALA A 12 22.02 -7.09 7.40
N VAL A 13 20.84 -6.73 6.88
CA VAL A 13 19.71 -7.66 6.73
C VAL A 13 20.03 -8.79 5.75
N ARG A 14 20.68 -8.48 4.61
CA ARG A 14 21.09 -9.50 3.62
C ARG A 14 22.12 -10.46 4.20
N ASP A 15 23.13 -9.96 4.90
CA ASP A 15 24.19 -10.76 5.53
C ASP A 15 23.60 -11.69 6.60
N ALA A 16 22.74 -11.16 7.49
CA ALA A 16 22.06 -11.97 8.50
C ALA A 16 21.12 -13.01 7.85
N GLY A 17 20.44 -12.61 6.77
CA GLY A 17 19.56 -13.46 6.00
C GLY A 17 20.28 -14.60 5.28
N ALA A 18 21.52 -14.43 4.81
CA ALA A 18 22.24 -15.42 3.99
C ALA A 18 22.33 -16.80 4.67
N GLY A 19 22.61 -16.84 5.97
CA GLY A 19 22.68 -18.09 6.76
C GLY A 19 21.38 -18.47 7.50
N ALA A 20 20.38 -17.59 7.54
CA ALA A 20 19.17 -17.82 8.32
C ALA A 20 18.12 -18.66 7.58
N LYS A 21 17.27 -19.38 8.34
CA LYS A 21 16.09 -20.10 7.83
C LYS A 21 15.04 -19.14 7.27
N ILE A 22 14.82 -18.02 7.97
CA ILE A 22 13.94 -16.94 7.52
C ILE A 22 14.83 -15.98 6.73
N LYS A 23 14.42 -15.65 5.50
CA LYS A 23 15.05 -14.59 4.70
C LYS A 23 14.23 -13.31 4.91
N PRO A 24 14.67 -12.37 5.75
CA PRO A 24 13.88 -11.18 6.01
C PRO A 24 13.79 -10.33 4.75
N ARG A 25 12.59 -9.84 4.46
CA ARG A 25 12.39 -8.85 3.41
C ARG A 25 12.71 -7.46 3.94
N VAL A 26 13.28 -6.62 3.09
CA VAL A 26 13.66 -5.24 3.40
C VAL A 26 12.56 -4.30 2.93
N MET A 27 12.03 -3.49 3.85
CA MET A 27 11.09 -2.41 3.54
C MET A 27 11.76 -1.04 3.69
N LEU A 28 11.57 -0.17 2.71
CA LEU A 28 11.78 1.26 2.87
C LEU A 28 10.43 1.93 3.10
N HIS A 29 10.31 2.69 4.19
CA HIS A 29 9.03 3.22 4.67
C HIS A 29 9.03 4.73 4.66
N ILE A 30 8.06 5.32 3.96
CA ILE A 30 7.88 6.76 3.81
C ILE A 30 6.46 7.16 4.19
N ALA A 31 6.34 8.19 5.02
CA ALA A 31 5.05 8.70 5.45
C ALA A 31 4.36 9.51 4.34
N GLN A 32 3.06 9.26 4.18
CA GLN A 32 2.12 9.94 3.28
C GLN A 32 2.40 9.75 1.78
N PRO A 33 1.37 9.44 0.96
CA PRO A 33 1.53 9.12 -0.45
C PRO A 33 2.16 10.23 -1.30
N GLU A 34 1.96 11.51 -0.96
CA GLU A 34 2.55 12.65 -1.68
C GLU A 34 4.09 12.69 -1.64
N ASN A 35 4.71 12.02 -0.67
CA ASN A 35 6.16 12.02 -0.49
C ASN A 35 6.84 10.79 -1.09
N VAL A 36 6.08 9.71 -1.35
CA VAL A 36 6.64 8.40 -1.70
C VAL A 36 7.40 8.44 -3.02
N GLU A 37 6.74 8.81 -4.12
CA GLU A 37 7.35 8.84 -5.45
C GLU A 37 8.62 9.72 -5.52
N PRO A 38 8.61 11.01 -5.12
CA PRO A 38 9.81 11.85 -5.20
C PRO A 38 10.94 11.36 -4.28
N TRP A 39 10.62 10.80 -3.10
CA TRP A 39 11.64 10.28 -2.20
C TRP A 39 12.34 9.05 -2.80
N PHE A 40 11.58 8.08 -3.32
CA PHE A 40 12.15 6.88 -3.91
C PHE A 40 12.96 7.20 -5.18
N ALA A 41 12.51 8.15 -6.01
CA ALA A 41 13.28 8.59 -7.17
C ALA A 41 14.65 9.17 -6.78
N ALA A 42 14.68 9.98 -5.72
CA ALA A 42 15.93 10.52 -5.17
C ALA A 42 16.82 9.44 -4.54
N ALA A 43 16.23 8.48 -3.82
CA ALA A 43 16.93 7.36 -3.20
C ALA A 43 17.58 6.44 -4.25
N ALA A 44 16.85 6.10 -5.32
CA ALA A 44 17.35 5.31 -6.44
C ALA A 44 18.51 6.03 -7.17
N LYS A 45 18.37 7.33 -7.44
CA LYS A 45 19.45 8.16 -8.01
C LYS A 45 20.70 8.19 -7.11
N ALA A 46 20.51 8.07 -5.79
CA ALA A 46 21.59 8.01 -4.81
C ALA A 46 22.13 6.58 -4.57
N GLY A 47 21.64 5.57 -5.30
CA GLY A 47 22.12 4.19 -5.25
C GLY A 47 21.46 3.30 -4.19
N VAL A 48 20.26 3.62 -3.71
CA VAL A 48 19.47 2.76 -2.82
C VAL A 48 18.45 1.98 -3.64
N THR A 49 18.75 0.71 -3.93
CA THR A 49 17.94 -0.10 -4.88
C THR A 49 17.62 -1.51 -4.41
N ASP A 50 18.32 -2.06 -3.40
CA ASP A 50 18.12 -3.44 -2.92
C ASP A 50 17.08 -3.49 -1.79
N PHE A 51 15.82 -3.25 -2.13
CA PHE A 51 14.69 -3.37 -1.19
C PHE A 51 13.57 -4.22 -1.81
N ASP A 52 12.81 -4.88 -0.97
CA ASP A 52 11.75 -5.81 -1.38
C ASP A 52 10.35 -5.20 -1.26
N LEU A 53 10.19 -4.19 -0.40
CA LEU A 53 8.90 -3.55 -0.10
C LEU A 53 9.00 -2.01 -0.07
N VAL A 54 7.96 -1.37 -0.58
CA VAL A 54 7.63 0.04 -0.36
C VAL A 54 6.57 0.12 0.74
N GLY A 55 6.94 0.68 1.89
CA GLY A 55 6.02 0.98 2.98
C GLY A 55 5.47 2.39 2.89
N ILE A 56 4.17 2.55 3.07
CA ILE A 56 3.49 3.85 3.06
C ILE A 56 2.70 4.00 4.37
N SER A 57 2.92 5.08 5.14
CA SER A 57 1.95 5.48 6.17
C SER A 57 0.81 6.27 5.53
N TYR A 58 -0.42 5.99 5.91
CA TYR A 58 -1.58 6.76 5.49
C TYR A 58 -2.52 7.09 6.66
N TYR A 59 -2.65 8.40 6.90
CA TYR A 59 -3.61 8.97 7.83
C TYR A 59 -4.24 10.18 7.13
N SER A 60 -5.56 10.19 7.00
CA SER A 60 -6.33 11.28 6.36
C SER A 60 -6.01 12.65 6.94
N LYS A 61 -5.85 12.75 8.26
CA LYS A 61 -5.55 14.00 8.98
C LYS A 61 -4.31 14.72 8.46
N TRP A 62 -3.24 13.96 8.16
CA TRP A 62 -1.94 14.53 7.82
C TRP A 62 -1.61 14.42 6.33
N SER A 63 -2.39 13.67 5.57
CA SER A 63 -2.20 13.45 4.13
C SER A 63 -2.93 14.52 3.31
N LYS A 64 -2.24 15.09 2.31
CA LYS A 64 -2.86 15.95 1.28
C LYS A 64 -3.61 15.13 0.23
N ARG A 65 -3.46 13.81 0.25
CA ARG A 65 -4.09 12.88 -0.69
C ARG A 65 -5.27 12.17 -0.05
N THR A 66 -6.32 11.95 -0.85
CA THR A 66 -7.45 11.11 -0.49
C THR A 66 -7.07 9.63 -0.51
N MET A 67 -7.94 8.77 0.05
CA MET A 67 -7.77 7.32 0.02
C MET A 67 -7.67 6.80 -1.43
N GLY A 68 -8.49 7.32 -2.36
CA GLY A 68 -8.39 6.97 -3.77
C GLY A 68 -7.03 7.35 -4.39
N GLN A 69 -6.50 8.53 -4.05
CA GLN A 69 -5.19 8.97 -4.53
C GLN A 69 -4.02 8.19 -3.91
N LEU A 70 -4.16 7.68 -2.69
CA LEU A 70 -3.26 6.66 -2.14
C LEU A 70 -3.26 5.42 -3.04
N GLY A 71 -4.45 4.93 -3.42
CA GLY A 71 -4.58 3.81 -4.35
C GLY A 71 -3.83 4.03 -5.67
N GLU A 72 -3.94 5.21 -6.26
CA GLU A 72 -3.18 5.54 -7.48
C GLU A 72 -1.66 5.60 -7.25
N THR A 73 -1.23 6.03 -6.07
CA THR A 73 0.19 6.05 -5.69
C THR A 73 0.72 4.62 -5.53
N ILE A 74 -0.04 3.73 -4.89
CA ILE A 74 0.28 2.30 -4.78
C ILE A 74 0.45 1.70 -6.17
N ASN A 75 -0.50 1.96 -7.07
CA ASN A 75 -0.42 1.47 -8.44
C ASN A 75 0.85 1.99 -9.13
N ARG A 76 1.16 3.29 -9.10
CA ARG A 76 2.39 3.80 -9.74
C ARG A 76 3.67 3.22 -9.15
N MET A 77 3.78 3.15 -7.82
CA MET A 77 5.00 2.70 -7.14
C MET A 77 5.40 1.27 -7.51
N ARG A 78 4.42 0.36 -7.61
CA ARG A 78 4.69 -1.03 -8.00
C ARG A 78 5.14 -1.22 -9.46
N HIS A 79 5.03 -0.18 -10.28
CA HIS A 79 5.53 -0.17 -11.67
C HIS A 79 6.89 0.49 -11.79
N LEU A 80 7.18 1.45 -10.90
CA LEU A 80 8.47 2.12 -10.86
C LEU A 80 9.55 1.25 -10.22
N TYR A 81 9.17 0.37 -9.29
CA TYR A 81 10.11 -0.46 -8.54
C TYR A 81 9.65 -1.93 -8.51
N PRO A 82 10.58 -2.90 -8.62
CA PRO A 82 10.30 -4.32 -8.49
C PRO A 82 10.11 -4.72 -7.01
N ALA A 83 9.20 -4.03 -6.32
CA ALA A 83 8.94 -4.18 -4.89
C ALA A 83 7.43 -4.21 -4.64
N ASP A 84 7.02 -5.00 -3.65
CA ASP A 84 5.63 -5.01 -3.20
C ASP A 84 5.31 -3.71 -2.43
N VAL A 85 4.07 -3.24 -2.51
CA VAL A 85 3.64 -2.04 -1.79
C VAL A 85 2.74 -2.43 -0.62
N VAL A 86 3.02 -1.89 0.57
CA VAL A 86 2.27 -2.14 1.81
C VAL A 86 1.89 -0.82 2.43
N VAL A 87 0.63 -0.66 2.84
CA VAL A 87 0.27 0.42 3.78
C VAL A 87 0.68 -0.05 5.17
N VAL A 88 1.86 0.35 5.62
CA VAL A 88 2.49 -0.21 6.83
C VAL A 88 2.05 0.52 8.10
N GLU A 89 1.40 1.67 7.95
CA GLU A 89 0.76 2.35 9.07
C GLU A 89 -0.54 3.01 8.63
N THR A 90 -1.59 2.76 9.39
CA THR A 90 -2.83 3.52 9.37
C THR A 90 -3.56 3.29 10.68
N ALA A 91 -4.42 4.23 11.07
CA ALA A 91 -5.37 4.07 12.15
C ALA A 91 -6.61 4.92 11.88
N TYR A 92 -7.72 4.59 12.53
CA TYR A 92 -8.97 5.33 12.37
C TYR A 92 -9.75 5.34 13.69
N PRO A 93 -10.34 6.46 14.10
CA PRO A 93 -11.02 6.54 15.39
C PRO A 93 -12.30 5.71 15.37
N PHE A 94 -12.53 4.94 16.44
CA PHE A 94 -13.83 4.31 16.72
C PHE A 94 -14.72 5.19 17.60
N SER A 95 -14.17 6.26 18.18
CA SER A 95 -14.87 7.22 19.03
C SER A 95 -14.30 8.63 18.79
N PRO A 96 -15.13 9.69 18.79
CA PRO A 96 -14.64 11.06 18.75
C PRO A 96 -14.10 11.54 20.12
N GLU A 97 -14.34 10.76 21.18
CA GLU A 97 -13.97 11.05 22.56
C GLU A 97 -12.91 10.05 23.06
N GLY A 98 -12.04 10.50 23.96
CA GLY A 98 -11.16 9.67 24.79
C GLY A 98 -11.65 9.61 26.24
N VAL A 99 -10.98 8.83 27.09
CA VAL A 99 -11.31 8.67 28.52
C VAL A 99 -10.22 9.17 29.46
N ASP A 100 -9.06 9.57 28.94
CA ASP A 100 -7.98 10.15 29.73
C ASP A 100 -7.69 11.63 29.40
N ALA A 101 -6.64 12.17 30.03
CA ALA A 101 -6.25 13.58 29.89
C ALA A 101 -5.21 13.83 28.78
N SER A 102 -4.68 12.78 28.17
CA SER A 102 -3.82 12.86 27.00
C SER A 102 -4.67 13.19 25.77
N PRO A 103 -4.25 14.15 24.93
CA PRO A 103 -5.04 14.53 23.77
C PRO A 103 -4.99 13.45 22.70
N ASP A 104 -6.16 12.96 22.26
CA ASP A 104 -6.25 12.06 21.12
C ASP A 104 -5.79 12.72 19.82
N LEU A 105 -5.04 11.96 19.02
CA LEU A 105 -4.50 12.47 17.76
C LEU A 105 -5.50 12.44 16.61
N LEU A 106 -6.49 11.54 16.64
CA LEU A 106 -7.49 11.39 15.58
C LEU A 106 -8.86 11.88 16.05
N GLY A 107 -9.23 13.11 15.68
CA GLY A 107 -10.53 13.70 16.00
C GLY A 107 -11.46 13.80 14.79
N VAL A 108 -12.48 14.65 14.90
CA VAL A 108 -13.42 14.94 13.80
C VAL A 108 -12.74 15.42 12.51
N ASP A 109 -11.58 16.07 12.64
CA ASP A 109 -10.73 16.55 11.54
C ASP A 109 -10.04 15.41 10.77
N SER A 110 -10.08 14.19 11.30
CA SER A 110 -9.50 12.99 10.70
C SER A 110 -10.52 12.20 9.89
N LEU A 111 -11.80 12.54 9.96
CA LEU A 111 -12.87 11.72 9.39
C LEU A 111 -12.94 11.86 7.87
N ILE A 112 -13.05 10.72 7.20
CA ILE A 112 -13.36 10.60 5.79
C ILE A 112 -14.89 10.47 5.67
N PRO A 113 -15.56 11.23 4.77
CA PRO A 113 -16.99 11.09 4.54
C PRO A 113 -17.40 9.63 4.25
N GLY A 114 -18.43 9.15 4.94
CA GLY A 114 -18.90 7.75 4.85
C GLY A 114 -18.27 6.79 5.87
N TYR A 115 -17.36 7.27 6.72
CA TYR A 115 -16.71 6.50 7.78
C TYR A 115 -16.79 7.28 9.11
N PRO A 116 -17.92 7.22 9.84
CA PRO A 116 -18.04 7.92 11.12
C PRO A 116 -17.09 7.33 12.18
N ALA A 117 -16.75 8.10 13.22
CA ALA A 117 -16.00 7.62 14.38
C ALA A 117 -16.85 6.68 15.24
N THR A 118 -17.07 5.46 14.77
CA THR A 118 -17.77 4.37 15.44
C THR A 118 -17.02 3.05 15.19
N PRO A 119 -17.20 1.99 16.00
CA PRO A 119 -16.58 0.69 15.71
C PRO A 119 -16.92 0.14 14.31
N ALA A 120 -18.17 0.31 13.88
CA ALA A 120 -18.61 -0.05 12.53
C ALA A 120 -17.95 0.82 11.44
N GLY A 121 -17.80 2.13 11.69
CA GLY A 121 -17.12 3.05 10.77
C GLY A 121 -15.62 2.76 10.63
N GLN A 122 -14.94 2.45 11.75
CA GLN A 122 -13.55 2.00 11.78
C GLN A 122 -13.36 0.71 10.97
N LYS A 123 -14.22 -0.31 11.19
CA LYS A 123 -14.20 -1.56 10.40
C LYS A 123 -14.43 -1.29 8.92
N LYS A 124 -15.39 -0.42 8.57
CA LYS A 124 -15.70 -0.08 7.18
C LYS A 124 -14.50 0.61 6.51
N TYR A 125 -13.86 1.56 7.18
CA TYR A 125 -12.66 2.24 6.68
C TYR A 125 -11.56 1.24 6.38
N LEU A 126 -11.27 0.38 7.36
CA LEU A 126 -10.23 -0.62 7.25
C LEU A 126 -10.50 -1.62 6.13
N THR A 127 -11.73 -2.12 6.03
CA THR A 127 -12.15 -3.03 4.96
C THR A 127 -12.00 -2.38 3.58
N ASP A 128 -12.53 -1.17 3.40
CA ASP A 128 -12.49 -0.49 2.10
C ASP A 128 -11.07 -0.08 1.71
N LEU A 129 -10.24 0.33 2.68
CA LEU A 129 -8.82 0.60 2.47
C LEU A 129 -8.07 -0.66 2.01
N THR A 130 -8.23 -1.79 2.72
CA THR A 130 -7.54 -3.03 2.33
C THR A 130 -7.99 -3.53 0.96
N GLN A 131 -9.30 -3.47 0.69
CA GLN A 131 -9.82 -3.83 -0.63
C GLN A 131 -9.23 -2.93 -1.73
N LEU A 132 -9.10 -1.62 -1.48
CA LEU A 132 -8.45 -0.69 -2.40
C LEU A 132 -6.97 -1.01 -2.61
N VAL A 133 -6.24 -1.29 -1.52
CA VAL A 133 -4.81 -1.64 -1.57
C VAL A 133 -4.61 -2.88 -2.46
N PHE A 134 -5.38 -3.95 -2.25
CA PHE A 134 -5.33 -5.13 -3.13
C PHE A 134 -5.73 -4.82 -4.56
N ALA A 135 -6.82 -4.06 -4.75
CA ALA A 135 -7.31 -3.69 -6.08
C ALA A 135 -6.31 -2.84 -6.87
N LYS A 136 -5.42 -2.11 -6.19
CA LYS A 136 -4.37 -1.29 -6.81
C LYS A 136 -3.00 -1.99 -6.82
N GLY A 137 -2.94 -3.26 -6.40
CA GLY A 137 -1.77 -4.12 -6.50
C GLY A 137 -0.80 -4.04 -5.33
N GLY A 138 -1.19 -3.41 -4.21
CA GLY A 138 -0.51 -3.58 -2.93
C GLY A 138 -0.82 -4.94 -2.30
N VAL A 139 -0.04 -5.33 -1.30
CA VAL A 139 -0.06 -6.70 -0.74
C VAL A 139 -0.53 -6.77 0.71
N GLY A 140 -0.88 -5.65 1.34
CA GLY A 140 -1.46 -5.66 2.67
C GLY A 140 -1.49 -4.30 3.35
N VAL A 141 -2.11 -4.32 4.53
CA VAL A 141 -2.22 -3.17 5.43
C VAL A 141 -1.83 -3.62 6.83
N VAL A 142 -1.05 -2.80 7.53
CA VAL A 142 -0.68 -2.98 8.93
C VAL A 142 -1.32 -1.85 9.74
N TYR A 143 -2.09 -2.24 10.75
CA TYR A 143 -2.72 -1.29 11.66
C TYR A 143 -1.71 -0.81 12.68
N TRP A 144 -1.61 0.51 12.86
CA TRP A 144 -0.70 1.10 13.80
C TRP A 144 -1.36 1.13 15.19
N GLU A 145 -0.69 0.53 16.18
CA GLU A 145 -1.07 0.48 17.60
C GLU A 145 -2.55 0.12 17.86
N PRO A 146 -2.97 -1.11 17.53
CA PRO A 146 -4.35 -1.55 17.72
C PRO A 146 -4.75 -1.70 19.20
N SER A 147 -3.80 -1.61 20.14
CA SER A 147 -4.06 -1.86 21.56
C SER A 147 -3.44 -0.83 22.49
N TRP A 148 -3.10 0.37 21.99
CA TRP A 148 -2.61 1.45 22.85
C TRP A 148 -3.77 2.14 23.57
N VAL A 149 -4.44 1.36 24.43
CA VAL A 149 -5.51 1.81 25.33
C VAL A 149 -4.93 2.68 26.45
N SER A 150 -5.76 3.49 27.09
CA SER A 150 -5.34 4.28 28.24
C SER A 150 -4.96 3.40 29.44
N THR A 151 -3.89 3.79 30.12
CA THR A 151 -3.44 3.20 31.38
C THR A 151 -2.87 4.29 32.30
N PRO A 152 -2.65 4.02 33.60
CA PRO A 152 -1.94 4.95 34.48
C PRO A 152 -0.45 5.17 34.12
N CYS A 153 0.07 4.49 33.09
CA CYS A 153 1.46 4.64 32.66
C CYS A 153 1.73 6.03 32.09
N LYS A 154 2.99 6.45 32.15
CA LYS A 154 3.44 7.78 31.71
C LYS A 154 4.48 7.67 30.62
N THR A 155 4.34 8.51 29.61
CA THR A 155 5.40 8.81 28.65
C THR A 155 5.98 10.19 28.96
N ARG A 156 7.00 10.61 28.20
CA ARG A 156 7.49 12.00 28.26
C ARG A 156 6.40 13.04 27.90
N TRP A 157 5.33 12.60 27.25
CA TRP A 157 4.32 13.46 26.61
C TRP A 157 2.97 13.46 27.34
N GLY A 158 2.75 12.57 28.31
CA GLY A 158 1.47 12.49 29.02
C GLY A 158 1.33 11.27 29.92
N THR A 159 0.20 11.19 30.62
CA THR A 159 -0.27 9.99 31.33
C THR A 159 -1.46 9.46 30.55
N GLY A 160 -1.48 8.17 30.20
CA GLY A 160 -2.50 7.60 29.32
C GLY A 160 -2.02 7.35 27.89
N SER A 161 -2.90 7.56 26.91
CA SER A 161 -2.65 7.28 25.48
C SER A 161 -3.17 8.42 24.59
N ASN A 162 -2.41 8.77 23.57
CA ASN A 162 -2.85 9.71 22.51
C ASN A 162 -3.61 9.01 21.37
N TRP A 163 -3.88 7.71 21.51
CA TRP A 163 -4.39 6.83 20.47
C TRP A 163 -5.51 5.91 20.94
N GLU A 164 -5.97 6.08 22.19
CA GLU A 164 -6.95 5.18 22.77
C GLU A 164 -8.25 5.17 21.99
N ASN A 165 -8.67 6.31 21.44
CA ASN A 165 -9.89 6.43 20.65
C ASN A 165 -9.79 5.80 19.24
N ALA A 166 -8.59 5.35 18.86
CA ALA A 166 -8.27 4.68 17.60
C ALA A 166 -7.69 3.28 17.80
N ALA A 167 -7.75 2.72 19.02
CA ALA A 167 -7.47 1.32 19.23
C ALA A 167 -8.52 0.42 18.54
N LEU A 168 -8.24 -0.88 18.48
CA LEU A 168 -9.20 -1.93 18.11
C LEU A 168 -9.80 -2.61 19.36
N PHE A 169 -9.55 -2.05 20.53
CA PHE A 169 -10.15 -2.42 21.81
C PHE A 169 -10.81 -1.17 22.41
N ASP A 170 -11.95 -1.35 23.08
CA ASP A 170 -12.64 -0.26 23.74
C ASP A 170 -11.89 0.22 24.99
N PHE A 171 -12.41 1.25 25.66
CA PHE A 171 -11.80 1.81 26.87
C PHE A 171 -11.77 0.86 28.07
N LYS A 172 -12.41 -0.31 27.97
CA LYS A 172 -12.38 -1.38 28.98
C LYS A 172 -11.43 -2.52 28.58
N GLY A 173 -10.82 -2.44 27.41
CA GLY A 173 -9.93 -3.48 26.86
C GLY A 173 -10.67 -4.61 26.14
N GLU A 174 -11.94 -4.43 25.79
CA GLU A 174 -12.72 -5.42 25.04
C GLU A 174 -12.58 -5.21 23.53
N ALA A 175 -12.45 -6.29 22.77
CA ALA A 175 -12.27 -6.24 21.33
C ALA A 175 -13.45 -5.55 20.62
N LEU A 176 -13.15 -4.56 19.78
CA LEU A 176 -14.14 -3.85 18.97
C LEU A 176 -14.44 -4.55 17.66
N GLU A 177 -15.59 -4.19 17.05
CA GLU A 177 -15.97 -4.65 15.72
C GLU A 177 -14.86 -4.40 14.66
N GLY A 178 -14.05 -3.34 14.84
CA GLY A 178 -12.89 -3.01 14.01
C GLY A 178 -11.94 -4.19 13.74
N ILE A 179 -11.71 -5.07 14.71
CA ILE A 179 -10.84 -6.26 14.56
C ILE A 179 -11.32 -7.19 13.44
N GLN A 180 -12.63 -7.23 13.18
CA GLN A 180 -13.21 -8.17 12.22
C GLN A 180 -12.78 -7.90 10.78
N TRP A 181 -12.17 -6.75 10.47
CA TRP A 181 -11.63 -6.48 9.13
C TRP A 181 -10.56 -7.51 8.70
N LEU A 182 -9.85 -8.13 9.66
CA LEU A 182 -8.85 -9.16 9.41
C LEU A 182 -9.48 -10.44 8.84
N ALA A 183 -10.75 -10.69 9.15
CA ALA A 183 -11.51 -11.85 8.71
C ALA A 183 -12.35 -11.56 7.45
N THR A 184 -12.32 -10.34 6.91
CA THR A 184 -13.07 -9.99 5.70
C THR A 184 -12.54 -10.79 4.50
N PRO A 185 -13.41 -11.45 3.72
CA PRO A 185 -13.00 -12.08 2.47
C PRO A 185 -12.75 -10.99 1.42
N TYR A 186 -11.48 -10.74 1.10
CA TYR A 186 -11.11 -9.77 0.10
C TYR A 186 -11.09 -10.36 -1.31
N VAL A 187 -11.48 -9.55 -2.28
CA VAL A 187 -11.34 -9.90 -3.70
C VAL A 187 -9.93 -9.52 -4.15
N HIS A 188 -9.19 -10.49 -4.66
CA HIS A 188 -7.85 -10.29 -5.17
C HIS A 188 -7.84 -10.18 -6.70
N PRO A 189 -6.87 -9.43 -7.26
CA PRO A 189 -6.60 -9.49 -8.68
C PRO A 189 -6.26 -10.92 -9.14
N VAL A 190 -6.76 -11.30 -10.31
CA VAL A 190 -6.49 -12.59 -10.94
C VAL A 190 -5.50 -12.41 -12.09
N ASP A 191 -4.72 -13.46 -12.38
CA ASP A 191 -3.82 -13.48 -13.53
C ASP A 191 -4.63 -13.45 -14.84
N VAL A 192 -4.19 -12.59 -15.76
CA VAL A 192 -4.78 -12.41 -17.09
C VAL A 192 -3.67 -12.45 -18.12
N GLU A 193 -3.92 -13.19 -19.20
CA GLU A 193 -3.03 -13.27 -20.36
C GLU A 193 -3.73 -12.69 -21.60
N PHE A 194 -3.14 -11.64 -22.16
CA PHE A 194 -3.53 -11.11 -23.46
C PHE A 194 -2.70 -11.79 -24.54
N ARG A 195 -3.36 -12.38 -25.54
CA ARG A 195 -2.72 -13.04 -26.68
C ARG A 195 -3.19 -12.40 -27.98
N VAL A 196 -2.24 -12.00 -28.82
CA VAL A 196 -2.54 -11.45 -30.14
C VAL A 196 -1.69 -12.18 -31.18
N PRO A 197 -2.27 -12.68 -32.29
CA PRO A 197 -1.50 -13.33 -33.35
C PRO A 197 -0.40 -12.41 -33.89
N ALA A 198 0.81 -12.93 -34.02
CA ALA A 198 1.91 -12.21 -34.64
C ALA A 198 1.80 -12.25 -36.16
N THR A 199 2.07 -11.13 -36.81
CA THR A 199 2.15 -11.06 -38.27
C THR A 199 3.59 -11.26 -38.75
N ALA A 200 3.75 -11.76 -39.98
CA ALA A 200 5.07 -11.98 -40.56
C ALA A 200 5.84 -10.65 -40.66
N GLY A 201 7.06 -10.61 -40.12
CA GLY A 201 7.90 -9.41 -40.08
C GLY A 201 7.62 -8.45 -38.92
N GLU A 202 6.66 -8.74 -38.03
CA GLU A 202 6.40 -7.92 -36.84
C GLU A 202 7.54 -8.06 -35.82
N ALA A 203 8.25 -6.96 -35.53
CA ALA A 203 9.41 -6.96 -34.65
C ALA A 203 9.06 -6.79 -33.16
N GLN A 204 8.01 -6.03 -32.86
CA GLN A 204 7.55 -5.73 -31.49
C GLN A 204 6.07 -5.34 -31.52
N ARG A 205 5.34 -5.69 -30.46
CA ARG A 205 3.99 -5.19 -30.22
C ARG A 205 3.86 -4.58 -28.83
N PHE A 206 2.98 -3.59 -28.71
CA PHE A 206 2.68 -2.94 -27.45
C PHE A 206 1.20 -3.08 -27.09
N ILE A 207 0.91 -3.06 -25.79
CA ILE A 207 -0.44 -3.04 -25.21
C ILE A 207 -0.50 -1.95 -24.13
N ASP A 208 -1.60 -1.23 -24.03
CA ASP A 208 -1.88 -0.31 -22.91
C ASP A 208 -3.30 -0.50 -22.40
N GLY A 209 -3.50 -0.07 -21.15
CA GLY A 209 -4.71 -0.20 -20.38
C GLY A 209 -4.44 0.14 -18.92
N ASP A 210 -5.52 0.32 -18.13
CA ASP A 210 -5.43 0.42 -16.67
C ASP A 210 -5.16 -0.98 -16.06
N PHE A 211 -4.00 -1.53 -16.42
CA PHE A 211 -3.55 -2.80 -15.93
C PHE A 211 -2.84 -2.59 -14.59
N LEU A 212 -2.88 -3.60 -13.73
CA LEU A 212 -1.90 -3.69 -12.64
C LEU A 212 -0.48 -3.99 -13.17
N GLY A 213 -0.17 -3.78 -14.45
CA GLY A 213 1.18 -3.81 -15.01
C GLY A 213 1.66 -2.44 -15.50
N GLY A 214 0.82 -1.40 -15.35
CA GLY A 214 1.23 0.00 -15.32
C GLY A 214 0.53 0.88 -16.33
N ILE A 215 0.67 2.19 -16.17
CA ILE A 215 0.10 3.20 -17.06
C ILE A 215 1.02 3.36 -18.28
N GLY A 216 0.46 3.33 -19.48
CA GLY A 216 1.18 3.53 -20.75
C GLY A 216 1.64 2.22 -21.41
N ALA A 217 2.01 2.35 -22.68
CA ALA A 217 2.38 1.23 -23.56
C ALA A 217 3.41 0.25 -22.96
N ARG A 218 3.05 -1.04 -22.98
CA ARG A 218 3.87 -2.16 -22.52
C ARG A 218 4.25 -3.07 -23.66
N ALA A 219 5.54 -3.38 -23.77
CA ALA A 219 6.04 -4.33 -24.73
C ALA A 219 5.48 -5.74 -24.43
N MET A 220 4.88 -6.36 -25.43
CA MET A 220 4.49 -7.77 -25.38
C MET A 220 5.69 -8.67 -25.68
N THR A 221 5.68 -9.89 -25.16
CA THR A 221 6.72 -10.91 -25.41
C THR A 221 6.26 -11.93 -26.45
N ARG A 222 7.19 -12.51 -27.23
CA ARG A 222 6.84 -13.58 -28.19
C ARG A 222 6.63 -14.92 -27.49
N ASP A 223 5.57 -15.62 -27.88
CA ASP A 223 5.26 -17.00 -27.50
C ASP A 223 4.71 -17.75 -28.73
N GLY A 224 5.59 -18.46 -29.43
CA GLY A 224 5.26 -19.15 -30.68
C GLY A 224 4.66 -18.22 -31.74
N ALA A 225 3.40 -18.45 -32.13
CA ALA A 225 2.68 -17.64 -33.11
C ALA A 225 2.03 -16.37 -32.52
N PHE A 226 2.24 -16.06 -31.24
CA PHE A 226 1.55 -14.98 -30.53
C PHE A 226 2.50 -13.94 -29.93
N TRP A 227 1.98 -12.74 -29.77
CA TRP A 227 2.42 -11.75 -28.80
C TRP A 227 1.60 -11.94 -27.52
N VAL A 228 2.30 -12.00 -26.39
CA VAL A 228 1.71 -12.28 -25.09
C VAL A 228 2.07 -11.18 -24.11
N TYR A 229 1.08 -10.75 -23.32
CA TYR A 229 1.28 -9.90 -22.16
C TYR A 229 0.52 -10.49 -20.96
N ARG A 230 1.24 -10.72 -19.87
CA ARG A 230 0.70 -11.28 -18.62
C ARG A 230 0.66 -10.18 -17.58
N THR A 231 -0.50 -10.03 -16.93
CA THR A 231 -0.72 -9.04 -15.88
C THR A 231 -1.75 -9.57 -14.89
N ARG A 232 -2.08 -8.78 -13.86
CA ARG A 232 -3.19 -9.05 -12.95
C ARG A 232 -4.27 -7.98 -13.10
N LEU A 233 -5.54 -8.38 -12.96
CA LEU A 233 -6.69 -7.47 -12.97
C LEU A 233 -7.72 -7.87 -11.94
N MET A 234 -8.47 -6.89 -11.43
CA MET A 234 -9.64 -7.20 -10.61
C MET A 234 -10.69 -7.96 -11.42
N PRO A 235 -11.36 -8.98 -10.85
CA PRO A 235 -12.51 -9.60 -11.47
C PRO A 235 -13.57 -8.57 -11.89
N GLY A 236 -14.07 -8.69 -13.11
CA GLY A 236 -15.05 -7.75 -13.67
C GLY A 236 -14.48 -6.40 -14.13
N ALA A 237 -13.15 -6.20 -14.06
CA ALA A 237 -12.53 -5.01 -14.63
C ALA A 237 -12.84 -4.89 -16.13
N LYS A 238 -13.26 -3.71 -16.56
CA LYS A 238 -13.40 -3.40 -17.98
C LYS A 238 -12.00 -3.23 -18.57
N VAL A 239 -11.71 -4.02 -19.59
CA VAL A 239 -10.45 -3.90 -20.32
C VAL A 239 -10.73 -3.20 -21.63
N THR A 240 -10.15 -2.01 -21.79
CA THR A 240 -9.94 -1.41 -23.10
C THR A 240 -8.48 -1.64 -23.44
N ALA A 241 -8.22 -2.49 -24.42
CA ALA A 241 -6.86 -2.77 -24.89
C ALA A 241 -6.76 -2.38 -26.37
N GLY A 242 -5.82 -1.50 -26.68
CA GLY A 242 -5.33 -1.27 -28.03
C GLY A 242 -3.98 -1.94 -28.20
N THR A 243 -3.62 -2.29 -29.44
CA THR A 243 -2.24 -2.64 -29.76
C THR A 243 -1.73 -1.77 -30.89
N ALA A 244 -0.50 -1.29 -30.76
CA ALA A 244 0.20 -0.64 -31.87
C ALA A 244 1.63 -1.19 -32.03
N ALA A 245 2.21 -0.93 -33.19
CA ALA A 245 3.57 -1.34 -33.52
C ALA A 245 4.65 -0.48 -32.84
N THR A 246 4.28 0.69 -32.29
CA THR A 246 5.20 1.58 -31.57
C THR A 246 4.55 2.03 -30.26
N ALA A 247 5.38 2.32 -29.25
CA ALA A 247 4.89 2.76 -27.94
C ALA A 247 4.20 4.14 -28.01
N GLN A 248 4.59 5.01 -28.94
CA GLN A 248 4.03 6.35 -29.11
C GLN A 248 2.64 6.34 -29.77
N ALA A 249 2.28 5.25 -30.44
CA ALA A 249 1.00 5.09 -31.14
C ALA A 249 -0.07 4.38 -30.30
N VAL A 250 0.26 4.07 -29.04
CA VAL A 250 -0.62 3.50 -28.03
C VAL A 250 -1.00 4.62 -27.06
#